data_AF-A0A963NNE2-F1
#
_entry.id   AF-A0A963NNE2-F1
#
_cell.length_a   1.000
_cell.length_b   1.000
_cell.length_c   1.000
_cell.angle_alpha   90.00
_cell.angle_beta   90.00
_cell.angle_gamma   90.00
#
_symmetry.space_group_name_H-M   'P 1'
#
loop_
_entity.id
_entity.type
_entity.pdbx_description
1 polymer ?
#
loop_
_entity_poly.entity_id
_entity_poly.type
_entity_poly.pdbx_seq_one_letter_code
_entity_poly.pdbx_strand_id
1 'polypeptide(L)' 'GYGFPSYRGGPMFYADTVGLKAVLDKILEFQKTLDPQYWQPAPLLEKLAREGSSFAQWQSAATDSSNKA' A
#
# COMPACT_ATOMS: atom_id res chain seq x y z
N GLY A 1 -8.57 -5.66 17.55
CA GLY A 1 -7.56 -5.23 16.57
C GLY A 1 -6.61 -6.38 16.30
N TYR A 2 -6.07 -6.48 15.09
CA TYR A 2 -5.23 -7.60 14.61
C TYR A 2 -3.85 -7.74 15.30
N GLY A 3 -3.63 -7.14 16.48
CA GLY A 3 -2.37 -7.23 17.22
C GLY A 3 -1.16 -6.56 16.58
N PHE A 4 -1.35 -5.67 15.59
CA PHE A 4 -0.24 -4.98 14.94
C PHE A 4 0.50 -4.07 15.95
N PRO A 5 1.85 -4.04 15.95
CA PRO A 5 2.61 -3.24 16.91
C PRO A 5 2.28 -1.75 16.83
N SER A 6 1.76 -1.18 17.92
CA SER A 6 1.31 0.22 17.97
C SER A 6 2.43 1.22 17.70
N TYR A 7 3.67 0.92 18.10
CA TYR A 7 4.84 1.77 17.84
C TYR A 7 5.23 1.85 16.35
N ARG A 8 4.68 0.98 15.49
CA ARG A 8 4.82 1.05 14.03
C ARG A 8 3.63 1.75 13.36
N GLY A 9 2.76 2.38 14.15
CA GLY A 9 1.53 3.01 13.69
C GLY A 9 0.47 1.99 13.28
N GLY A 10 0.62 1.44 12.08
CA GLY A 10 -0.30 0.47 11.50
C GLY A 10 0.26 -0.12 10.21
N PRO A 11 -0.37 -1.15 9.63
CA PRO A 11 0.14 -1.82 8.43
C PRO A 11 0.30 -0.86 7.24
N MET A 12 -0.62 0.09 7.07
CA MET A 12 -0.56 1.09 5.99
C MET A 12 0.56 2.10 6.21
N PHE A 13 0.73 2.60 7.44
CA PHE A 13 1.83 3.50 7.78
C PHE A 13 3.19 2.80 7.61
N TYR A 14 3.29 1.54 8.05
CA TYR A 14 4.51 0.76 7.88
C TYR A 14 4.83 0.52 6.39
N ALA A 15 3.83 0.22 5.55
CA ALA A 15 4.03 0.10 4.11
C ALA A 15 4.59 1.39 3.48
N ASP A 16 4.13 2.56 3.93
CA ASP A 16 4.67 3.85 3.50
C ASP A 16 6.13 4.04 3.94
N THR A 17 6.49 3.62 5.16
CA THR A 17 7.89 3.70 5.64
C THR A 17 8.86 2.77 4.91
N VAL A 18 8.37 1.60 4.47
CA VAL A 18 9.14 0.65 3.65
C VAL A 18 9.24 1.12 2.20
N GLY A 19 8.21 1.82 1.72
CA GLY A 19 8.07 2.30 0.35
C GLY A 19 7.23 1.36 -0.51
N LEU A 20 6.21 1.91 -1.18
CA LEU A 20 5.23 1.13 -1.94
C LEU A 20 5.82 0.34 -3.11
N LYS A 21 6.92 0.84 -3.70
CA LYS A 21 7.65 0.10 -4.72
C LYS A 21 8.22 -1.21 -4.19
N ALA A 22 8.87 -1.18 -3.03
CA ALA A 22 9.43 -2.39 -2.42
C ALA A 22 8.35 -3.38 -2.01
N VAL A 23 7.21 -2.88 -1.53
CA VAL A 23 6.03 -3.71 -1.21
C VAL A 23 5.47 -4.38 -2.48
N LEU A 24 5.30 -3.63 -3.57
CA LEU A 24 4.84 -4.18 -4.85
C LEU A 24 5.81 -5.22 -5.41
N ASP A 25 7.12 -4.94 -5.38
CA ASP A 25 8.15 -5.87 -5.87
C ASP A 25 8.09 -7.20 -5.10
N LYS A 26 7.86 -7.15 -3.77
CA LYS A 26 7.67 -8.35 -2.95
C LYS A 26 6.37 -9.10 -3.21
N ILE A 27 5.27 -8.39 -3.49
CA ILE A 27 4.01 -9.03 -3.88
C ILE A 27 4.19 -9.77 -5.22
N LEU A 28 4.86 -9.16 -6.19
CA LEU A 28 5.15 -9.80 -7.48
C LEU A 28 6.08 -11.01 -7.34
N GLU A 29 7.03 -10.96 -6.42
CA GLU A 29 7.86 -12.13 -6.07
C GLU A 29 6.99 -13.25 -5.48
N PHE A 30 6.14 -12.94 -4.51
CA PHE A 30 5.23 -13.91 -3.90
C PHE A 30 4.20 -14.46 -4.87
N GLN A 31 3.72 -13.66 -5.80
CA GLN A 31 2.85 -14.13 -6.89
C GLN A 31 3.51 -15.21 -7.74
N LYS A 32 4.84 -15.16 -7.91
CA LYS A 32 5.59 -16.18 -8.67
C LYS A 32 5.89 -17.42 -7.85
N THR A 33 6.14 -17.27 -6.55
CA THR A 33 6.61 -18.37 -5.68
C THR A 33 5.49 -19.06 -4.90
N LEU A 34 4.36 -18.39 -4.68
CA LEU A 34 3.21 -18.85 -3.91
C LEU A 34 1.96 -18.85 -4.80
N ASP A 35 0.81 -19.21 -4.21
CA ASP A 35 -0.46 -19.25 -4.94
C ASP A 35 -0.84 -17.85 -5.49
N PRO A 36 -0.87 -17.67 -6.83
CA PRO A 36 -1.15 -16.39 -7.45
C PRO A 36 -2.52 -15.82 -7.11
N GLN A 37 -3.47 -16.63 -6.65
CA GLN A 37 -4.81 -16.17 -6.27
C GLN A 37 -4.78 -15.20 -5.10
N TYR A 38 -3.86 -15.40 -4.14
CA TYR A 38 -3.76 -14.57 -2.93
C TYR A 38 -2.79 -13.40 -3.07
N TRP A 39 -1.90 -13.45 -4.07
CA TRP A 39 -0.83 -12.47 -4.26
C TRP A 39 -1.04 -11.57 -5.49
N GLN A 40 -2.29 -11.40 -5.94
CA GLN A 40 -2.60 -10.40 -6.96
C GLN A 40 -2.42 -8.98 -6.38
N PRO A 41 -1.55 -8.14 -6.97
CA PRO A 41 -1.40 -6.76 -6.52
C PRO A 41 -2.70 -5.97 -6.77
N ALA A 42 -3.04 -5.11 -5.82
CA ALA A 42 -4.18 -4.21 -5.98
C ALA A 42 -3.85 -3.11 -7.03
N PRO A 43 -4.79 -2.76 -7.93
CA PRO A 43 -4.54 -1.74 -8.94
C PRO A 43 -4.11 -0.38 -8.37
N LEU A 44 -4.65 -0.01 -7.21
CA LEU A 44 -4.25 1.21 -6.50
C LEU A 44 -2.78 1.14 -6.05
N LEU A 45 -2.35 0.01 -5.49
CA LEU A 45 -0.97 -0.16 -5.04
C LEU A 45 -0.02 -0.06 -6.23
N GLU A 46 -0.34 -0.67 -7.37
CA GLU A 46 0.48 -0.57 -8.57
C GLU A 46 0.61 0.86 -9.08
N LYS A 47 -0.49 1.62 -9.04
CA LYS A 47 -0.49 3.03 -9.45
C LYS A 47 0.42 3.85 -8.54
N LEU A 48 0.20 3.77 -7.22
CA LEU A 48 0.96 4.57 -6.26
C LEU A 48 2.45 4.20 -6.25
N ALA A 49 2.77 2.91 -6.38
CA ALA A 49 4.14 2.43 -6.50
C ALA A 49 4.85 2.94 -7.76
N ARG A 50 4.14 3.03 -8.90
CA ARG A 50 4.65 3.59 -10.15
C ARG A 50 4.83 5.11 -10.08
N GLU A 51 3.94 5.79 -9.40
CA GLU A 51 3.98 7.25 -9.20
C GLU A 51 4.99 7.69 -8.12
N GLY A 52 5.57 6.74 -7.37
CA GLY A 52 6.44 7.06 -6.25
C GLY A 52 5.71 7.73 -5.09
N SER A 53 4.40 7.52 -4.98
CA SER A 53 3.53 8.10 -3.96
C SER A 53 3.36 7.15 -2.76
N SER A 54 2.61 7.59 -1.74
CA SER A 54 2.33 6.85 -0.52
C SER A 54 0.82 6.77 -0.25
N PHE A 55 0.38 5.84 0.60
CA PHE A 55 -1.02 5.74 0.99
C PHE A 55 -1.49 6.97 1.75
N ALA A 56 -0.65 7.56 2.61
CA ALA A 56 -0.96 8.81 3.28
C ALA A 56 -1.22 9.96 2.30
N GLN A 57 -0.40 10.08 1.24
CA GLN A 57 -0.58 11.10 0.19
C GLN A 57 -1.87 10.87 -0.60
N TRP A 58 -2.15 9.62 -0.99
CA TRP A 58 -3.39 9.25 -1.65
C TRP A 58 -4.63 9.58 -0.81
N GLN A 59 -4.60 9.27 0.49
CA GLN A 59 -5.69 9.56 1.41
C GLN A 59 -5.90 11.06 1.59
N SER A 60 -4.82 11.85 1.68
CA SER A 60 -4.90 13.31 1.74
C SER A 60 -5.56 13.87 0.48
N ALA A 61 -5.16 13.41 -0.71
CA ALA A 61 -5.73 13.85 -1.98
C ALA A 61 -7.19 13.43 -2.17
N ALA A 62 -7.54 12.21 -1.71
CA ALA A 62 -8.91 11.70 -1.75
C ALA A 62 -9.84 12.50 -0.82
N THR A 63 -9.34 12.89 0.35
CA THR A 63 -10.11 13.67 1.34
C THR A 63 -10.36 15.10 0.85
N ASP A 64 -9.38 15.72 0.21
CA ASP A 64 -9.51 17.07 -0.37
C ASP A 64 -10.52 17.10 -1.54
N SER A 65 -10.60 15.99 -2.29
CA SER A 65 -11.61 15.80 -3.35
C SER A 65 -13.03 15.60 -2.81
N SER A 66 -13.15 15.08 -1.58
CA SER A 66 -14.43 14.79 -0.93
C SER A 66 -15.00 15.99 -0.17
N ASN A 67 -14.18 17.01 0.13
CA ASN A 67 -14.58 18.22 0.85
C ASN A 67 -14.92 19.42 -0.08
N LYS A 68 -15.01 19.15 -1.39
CA LYS A 68 -15.30 20.14 -2.44
C LYS A 68 -16.69 19.95 -3.08
N ALA A 69 -17.56 19.17 -2.45
CA ALA A 69 -18.95 18.93 -2.84
C ALA A 69 -19.93 19.58 -1.85
#